data_AF-A0A520ICD2-F1
#
_entry.id   AF-A0A520ICD2-F1
#
_cell.length_a   1.000
_cell.length_b   1.000
_cell.length_c   1.000
_cell.angle_alpha   90.00
_cell.angle_beta   90.00
_cell.angle_gamma   90.00
#
_symmetry.space_group_name_H-M   'P 1'
#
loop_
_entity.id
_entity.type
_entity.pdbx_description
1 polymer ?
#
loop_
_entity_poly.entity_id
_entity_poly.type
_entity_poly.pdbx_seq_one_letter_code
_entity_poly.pdbx_strand_id
1 'polypeptide(L)' 'MIRALYAKARETALLMVGVPSYAAYRQHMAERHPDHAPMDERAFFRDRQEARYGSKGGGRCC' A
#
# COMPACT_ATOMS: atom_id res chain seq x y z
N MET A 1 -19.71 -18.59 -5.35
CA MET A 1 -19.89 -18.32 -3.90
C MET A 1 -18.56 -18.20 -3.15
N ILE A 2 -17.66 -19.20 -3.21
CA ILE A 2 -16.38 -19.19 -2.44
C ILE A 2 -15.49 -17.97 -2.73
N ARG A 3 -15.42 -17.51 -3.99
CA ARG A 3 -14.64 -16.33 -4.39
C ARG A 3 -15.09 -15.01 -3.74
N ALA A 4 -16.39 -14.82 -3.55
CA ALA A 4 -16.95 -13.59 -2.97
C ALA A 4 -16.67 -13.50 -1.46
N LEU A 5 -16.73 -14.65 -0.77
CA LEU A 5 -16.34 -14.79 0.63
C LEU A 5 -14.86 -14.47 0.85
N TYR A 6 -14.00 -14.97 -0.04
CA TYR A 6 -12.55 -14.69 0.01
C TYR A 6 -12.23 -13.21 -0.22
N ALA A 7 -12.91 -12.56 -1.18
CA ALA A 7 -12.73 -11.14 -1.45
C ALA A 7 -13.13 -10.28 -0.24
N LYS A 8 -14.26 -10.60 0.40
CA LYS A 8 -14.74 -9.88 1.59
C LYS A 8 -13.86 -10.11 2.81
N ALA A 9 -13.44 -11.35 3.08
CA ALA A 9 -12.53 -11.65 4.19
C ALA A 9 -11.15 -10.98 4.00
N ARG A 10 -10.67 -10.87 2.76
CA ARG A 10 -9.45 -10.12 2.42
C ARG A 10 -9.61 -8.63 2.66
N GLU A 11 -10.74 -8.03 2.27
CA GLU A 11 -11.04 -6.62 2.57
C GLU A 11 -11.03 -6.34 4.07
N THR A 12 -11.71 -7.16 4.89
CA THR A 12 -11.72 -6.98 6.35
C THR A 12 -10.36 -7.24 6.99
N ALA A 13 -9.60 -8.23 6.53
CA ALA A 13 -8.25 -8.48 7.03
C ALA A 13 -7.30 -7.32 6.70
N LEU A 14 -7.38 -6.74 5.49
CA LEU A 14 -6.57 -5.58 5.11
C LEU A 14 -6.94 -4.33 5.93
N LEU A 15 -8.21 -4.15 6.27
CA LEU A 15 -8.68 -3.09 7.17
C LEU A 15 -8.15 -3.29 8.61
N MET A 16 -8.18 -4.52 9.14
CA MET A 16 -7.71 -4.81 10.50
C MET A 16 -6.19 -4.67 10.67
N VAL A 17 -5.41 -5.06 9.65
CA VAL A 17 -3.95 -5.07 9.75
C VAL A 17 -3.37 -3.65 9.61
N GLY A 18 -4.14 -2.68 9.11
CA GLY A 18 -3.68 -1.30 8.92
C GLY A 18 -2.52 -1.17 7.93
N VAL A 19 -2.22 -2.25 7.19
CA VAL A 19 -1.18 -2.30 6.17
C VAL A 19 -1.87 -2.27 4.81
N PRO A 20 -1.84 -1.14 4.09
CA PRO A 20 -2.40 -1.08 2.75
C PRO A 20 -1.63 -2.06 1.85
N SER A 21 -2.35 -3.03 1.26
CA SER A 21 -1.80 -3.83 0.18
C SER A 21 -1.45 -2.96 -1.02
N TYR A 22 -0.48 -3.37 -1.84
CA TYR A 22 -0.10 -2.63 -3.06
C TYR A 22 -1.29 -2.37 -3.98
N ALA A 23 -2.24 -3.31 -4.07
CA ALA A 23 -3.48 -3.13 -4.83
C ALA A 23 -4.35 -1.97 -4.30
N ALA A 24 -4.48 -1.83 -2.98
CA ALA A 24 -5.22 -0.73 -2.37
C ALA A 24 -4.51 0.61 -2.59
N TYR A 25 -3.18 0.63 -2.54
CA TYR A 25 -2.39 1.80 -2.92
C TYR A 25 -2.59 2.21 -4.38
N ARG A 26 -2.55 1.24 -5.31
CA ARG A 26 -2.78 1.47 -6.74
C ARG A 26 -4.18 2.01 -7.02
N GLN A 27 -5.19 1.45 -6.35
CA GLN A 27 -6.57 1.95 -6.45
C GLN A 27 -6.68 3.38 -5.91
N HIS A 28 -6.12 3.64 -4.73
CA HIS A 28 -6.09 4.98 -4.15
C HIS A 28 -5.40 6.00 -5.06
N MET A 29 -4.25 5.65 -5.65
CA MET A 29 -3.54 6.51 -6.59
C MET A 29 -4.37 6.75 -7.85
N ALA A 30 -5.05 5.74 -8.38
CA ALA A 30 -5.93 5.91 -9.53
C ALA A 30 -7.14 6.83 -9.24
N GLU A 31 -7.69 6.75 -8.02
CA GLU A 31 -8.87 7.53 -7.61
C GLU A 31 -8.54 8.96 -7.19
N ARG A 32 -7.43 9.17 -6.47
CA ARG A 32 -7.06 10.47 -5.88
C ARG A 32 -5.95 11.20 -6.62
N HIS A 33 -5.11 10.49 -7.35
CA HIS A 33 -3.94 11.04 -8.03
C HIS A 33 -3.82 10.49 -9.47
N PRO A 34 -4.85 10.67 -10.33
CA PRO A 34 -4.84 10.13 -11.69
C PRO A 34 -3.69 10.67 -12.54
N ASP A 35 -3.18 11.86 -12.21
CA ASP A 35 -2.08 12.53 -12.91
C ASP A 35 -0.68 12.13 -12.39
N HIS A 36 -0.60 11.21 -11.42
CA HIS A 36 0.67 10.71 -10.91
C HIS A 36 0.82 9.21 -11.14
N ALA A 37 1.97 8.82 -11.68
CA ALA A 37 2.33 7.42 -11.80
C ALA A 37 2.58 6.84 -10.39
N PRO A 38 1.83 5.79 -9.99
CA PRO A 38 2.09 5.13 -8.71
C PRO A 38 3.45 4.42 -8.72
N MET A 39 4.05 4.34 -7.54
CA MET A 39 5.27 3.58 -7.30
C MET A 39 5.11 2.12 -7.71
N ASP A 40 6.21 1.46 -8.06
CA ASP A 40 6.19 0.01 -8.22
C ASP A 40 6.07 -0.72 -6.87
N GLU A 41 5.74 -2.01 -6.90
CA GLU A 41 5.49 -2.80 -5.69
C GLU A 41 6.71 -2.86 -4.75
N ARG A 42 7.93 -2.90 -5.32
CA ARG A 42 9.17 -2.96 -4.53
C ARG A 42 9.46 -1.63 -3.85
N ALA A 43 9.26 -0.52 -4.56
CA ALA A 43 9.39 0.83 -4.04
C ALA A 43 8.35 1.08 -2.94
N PHE A 44 7.10 0.67 -3.15
CA PHE A 44 6.05 0.73 -2.13
C PHE A 44 6.42 -0.09 -0.88
N PHE A 45 6.90 -1.32 -1.05
CA PHE A 45 7.30 -2.15 0.09
C PHE A 45 8.49 -1.57 0.85
N ARG A 46 9.48 -1.01 0.15
CA ARG A 46 10.61 -0.32 0.78
C ARG A 46 10.15 0.93 1.53
N ASP A 47 9.31 1.77 0.93
CA ASP A 47 8.73 2.97 1.55
C ASP A 47 7.98 2.63 2.85
N ARG A 48 7.17 1.56 2.83
CA ARG A 48 6.46 1.09 4.03
C ARG A 48 7.38 0.50 5.09
N GLN A 49 8.42 -0.22 4.69
CA GLN A 49 9.43 -0.72 5.63
C GLN A 49 10.23 0.42 6.25
N GLU A 50 10.63 1.42 5.47
CA GLU A 50 11.35 2.59 5.95
C GLU A 50 10.48 3.40 6.91
N ALA A 51 9.21 3.63 6.58
CA ALA A 51 8.25 4.32 7.45
C ALA A 51 8.02 3.58 8.78
N ARG A 52 8.12 2.24 8.82
CA ARG A 52 7.82 1.42 10.00
C ARG A 52 9.06 1.03 10.82
N TYR A 53 10.20 0.81 10.17
CA TYR A 53 11.41 0.25 10.77
C TYR A 53 12.67 1.11 10.54
N GLY A 54 12.54 2.25 9.84
CA GLY A 54 13.61 3.22 9.67
C GLY A 54 13.96 3.91 10.99
N SER A 55 14.80 3.25 11.78
CA SER A 55 15.49 3.86 12.93
C SER A 55 16.56 4.83 12.40
N LYS A 56 16.26 6.14 12.47
CA LYS A 56 17.07 7.32 12.07
C LYS A 56 17.01 7.69 10.58
N GLY A 57 16.65 8.95 10.31
CA GLY A 57 16.40 9.50 8.97
C GLY A 57 17.55 9.38 7.97
N GLY A 58 17.24 9.31 6.68
CA GLY A 58 18.27 9.17 5.67
C GLY A 58 17.86 9.00 4.21
N GLY A 59 16.71 9.53 3.76
CA GLY A 59 16.44 9.78 2.35
C GLY A 59 16.36 11.29 2.11
N ARG A 60 17.52 11.95 1.94
CA ARG A 60 17.62 13.40 1.77
C ARG A 60 16.78 13.91 0.60
N CYS A 61 16.12 15.03 0.85
CA CYS A 61 15.83 16.08 -0.13
C CYS A 61 16.99 16.22 -1.13
N CYS A 62 16.70 15.99 -2.42
CA CYS A 62 17.28 16.58 -3.63
C CYS A 62 16.36 16.20 -4.80
#